data_AF-A0A954YLC3-F1
#
_entry.id   AF-A0A954YLC3-F1
#
_cell.length_a   1.000
_cell.length_b   1.000
_cell.length_c   1.000
_cell.angle_alpha   90.00
_cell.angle_beta   90.00
_cell.angle_gamma   90.00
#
_symmetry.space_group_name_H-M   'P 1'
#
loop_
_entity.id
_entity.type
_entity.pdbx_description
1 polymer ?
#
loop_
_entity_poly.entity_id
_entity_poly.type
_entity_poly.pdbx_seq_one_letter_code
_entity_poly.pdbx_strand_id
1 'polypeptide(L)'
;MLQSFVTRPERLFTIRYRVEDGLGGSREEQLTGTGEHPFYVHERGAFVPAKELEISHRLSLANGAQAEVVGIETQDAAPGERFTTY
;
A
#
# COMPACT_ATOMS: atom_id res chain seq x y z
N MET A 1 12.85 -22.69 -5.28
CA MET A 1 13.09 -22.43 -3.85
C MET A 1 12.30 -21.18 -3.50
N LEU A 2 11.22 -21.29 -2.73
CA LEU A 2 10.42 -20.13 -2.30
C LEU A 2 10.97 -19.70 -0.93
N GLN A 3 11.55 -18.51 -0.86
CA GLN A 3 12.19 -17.99 0.35
C GLN A 3 11.19 -17.03 1.03
N SER A 4 10.58 -17.48 2.13
CA SER A 4 9.66 -16.66 2.91
C SER A 4 10.46 -15.73 3.84
N PHE A 5 10.35 -14.42 3.65
CA PHE A 5 10.94 -13.45 4.56
C PHE A 5 9.96 -13.18 5.71
N VAL A 6 10.22 -13.77 6.88
CA VAL A 6 9.42 -13.50 8.08
C VAL A 6 9.84 -12.12 8.63
N THR A 7 9.00 -11.11 8.39
CA THR A 7 9.15 -9.80 9.04
C THR A 7 8.29 -9.77 10.30
N ARG A 8 8.69 -9.00 11.30
CA ARG A 8 7.95 -8.82 12.56
C ARG A 8 7.49 -7.37 12.69
N PRO A 9 6.59 -6.90 11.81
CA PRO A 9 6.13 -5.53 11.84
C PRO A 9 5.29 -5.30 13.09
N GLU A 10 5.63 -4.28 13.85
CA GLU A 10 4.82 -3.79 14.97
C GLU A 10 3.62 -2.95 14.47
N ARG A 11 3.65 -2.56 13.20
CA ARG A 11 2.61 -1.75 12.54
C ARG A 11 2.38 -2.21 11.11
N LEU A 12 1.11 -2.43 10.77
CA LEU A 12 0.64 -2.63 9.41
C LEU A 12 -0.02 -1.35 8.88
N PHE A 13 0.11 -1.14 7.57
CA PHE A 13 -0.51 -0.05 6.84
C PHE A 13 -1.46 -0.66 5.81
N THR A 14 -2.72 -0.29 5.87
CA THR A 14 -3.75 -0.60 4.88
C THR A 14 -3.95 0.63 4.01
N ILE A 15 -3.52 0.53 2.76
CA ILE A 15 -3.66 1.58 1.75
C ILE A 15 -4.87 1.25 0.89
N ARG A 16 -5.88 2.11 0.89
CA ARG A 16 -7.00 2.07 -0.07
C ARG A 16 -6.70 2.99 -1.23
N TYR A 17 -6.84 2.48 -2.44
CA TYR A 17 -6.63 3.24 -3.66
C TYR A 17 -7.75 2.99 -4.66
N ARG A 18 -8.08 4.02 -5.44
CA ARG A 18 -9.12 4.00 -6.45
C ARG A 18 -8.47 3.95 -7.84
N VAL A 19 -8.82 2.93 -8.60
CA VAL A 19 -8.39 2.73 -10.00
C VAL A 19 -9.52 3.20 -10.91
N GLU A 20 -9.21 4.04 -11.89
CA GLU A 20 -10.15 4.38 -12.96
C GLU A 20 -10.07 3.32 -14.06
N ASP A 21 -11.22 2.77 -14.49
CA ASP A 21 -11.27 1.69 -15.48
C ASP A 21 -11.33 2.17 -16.94
N GLY A 22 -11.23 3.49 -17.16
CA GLY A 22 -11.26 4.11 -18.49
C GLY A 22 -12.64 4.09 -19.18
N LEU A 23 -13.65 3.46 -18.58
CA LEU A 23 -15.04 3.37 -19.08
C LEU A 23 -16.02 4.22 -18.26
N GLY A 24 -15.49 5.13 -17.42
CA GLY A 24 -16.27 5.97 -16.51
C GLY A 24 -16.64 5.29 -15.19
N GLY A 25 -16.13 4.08 -14.95
CA GLY A 25 -16.19 3.42 -13.65
C GLY A 25 -14.90 3.65 -12.86
N SER A 26 -15.02 3.51 -11.54
CA SER A 26 -13.89 3.49 -10.64
C SER A 26 -14.04 2.34 -9.66
N ARG A 27 -12.96 1.61 -9.41
CA ARG A 27 -12.92 0.52 -8.44
C ARG A 27 -11.98 0.88 -7.31
N GLU A 28 -12.45 0.69 -6.08
CA GLU A 28 -11.57 0.74 -4.90
C GLU A 28 -10.95 -0.63 -4.66
N GLU A 29 -9.65 -0.61 -4.41
CA GLU A 29 -8.85 -1.76 -4.01
C GLU A 29 -8.05 -1.40 -2.75
N GLN A 30 -7.61 -2.42 -2.02
CA GLN A 30 -6.81 -2.24 -0.82
C GLN A 30 -5.58 -3.15 -0.82
N LEU A 31 -4.49 -2.63 -0.27
CA LEU A 31 -3.29 -3.40 0.00
C LEU A 31 -2.87 -3.16 1.45
N THR A 32 -2.73 -4.24 2.22
CA THR A 32 -2.21 -4.20 3.58
C THR A 32 -0.79 -4.75 3.59
N GLY A 33 0.13 -4.00 4.18
CA GLY A 33 1.54 -4.38 4.22
C GLY A 33 2.32 -3.68 5.32
N THR A 34 3.63 -3.85 5.28
CA THR A 34 4.55 -3.16 6.19
C THR A 34 4.75 -1.71 5.77
N GLY A 35 5.17 -0.85 6.70
CA GLY A 35 5.46 0.55 6.40
C GLY A 35 6.54 0.76 5.34
N GLU A 36 7.43 -0.21 5.14
CA GLU A 36 8.52 -0.16 4.15
C GLU A 36 8.10 -0.66 2.76
N HIS A 37 6.87 -1.15 2.58
CA HIS A 37 6.42 -1.61 1.27
C HIS A 37 6.44 -0.44 0.27
N PRO A 38 7.18 -0.55 -0.85
CA PRO A 38 7.37 0.57 -1.75
C PRO A 38 6.19 0.72 -2.73
N PHE A 39 5.75 1.96 -2.93
CA PHE A 39 4.76 2.36 -3.93
C PHE A 39 5.35 3.41 -4.86
N TYR A 40 5.20 3.25 -6.17
CA TYR A 40 5.68 4.26 -7.11
C TYR A 40 4.70 5.43 -7.18
N VAL A 41 5.10 6.61 -6.69
CA VAL A 41 4.28 7.84 -6.67
C VAL A 41 4.64 8.70 -7.86
N HIS A 42 3.66 8.97 -8.72
CA HIS A 42 3.86 9.62 -10.01
C HIS A 42 4.39 11.04 -9.86
N GLU A 43 3.84 11.83 -8.93
CA GLU A 43 4.26 13.21 -8.66
C GLU A 43 5.72 13.31 -8.20
N ARG A 44 6.20 12.29 -7.49
CA ARG A 44 7.56 12.23 -6.96
C ARG A 44 8.54 11.57 -7.92
N GLY A 45 8.05 10.84 -8.93
CA GLY A 45 8.89 10.07 -9.86
C GLY A 45 9.76 9.04 -9.14
N ALA A 46 9.29 8.49 -8.02
CA ALA A 46 10.08 7.65 -7.13
C ALA A 46 9.22 6.63 -6.37
N PHE A 47 9.88 5.60 -5.86
CA PHE A 47 9.28 4.68 -4.89
C PHE A 47 9.26 5.33 -3.50
N VAL A 48 8.06 5.39 -2.92
CA VAL A 48 7.78 5.94 -1.60
C VAL A 48 7.30 4.80 -0.71
N PRO A 49 7.83 4.64 0.51
CA PRO A 49 7.38 3.59 1.43
C PRO A 49 5.93 3.87 1.88
N ALA A 50 5.16 2.82 2.16
CA ALA A 50 3.76 2.89 2.58
C ALA A 50 3.51 3.89 3.74
N LYS A 51 4.46 3.97 4.68
CA LYS A 51 4.41 4.88 5.84
C LYS A 51 4.52 6.38 5.48
N GLU A 52 4.95 6.69 4.26
CA GLU A 52 5.13 8.06 3.75
C GLU A 52 4.11 8.40 2.64
N LEU A 53 3.14 7.51 2.39
CA LEU A 53 2.04 7.81 1.50
C LEU A 53 1.10 8.84 2.11
N GLU A 54 0.49 9.63 1.24
CA GLU A 54 -0.51 10.64 1.58
C GLU A 54 -1.75 10.39 0.72
N ILE A 55 -2.91 10.79 1.24
CA ILE A 55 -4.16 10.80 0.45
C ILE A 55 -3.96 11.70 -0.77
N SER A 56 -4.57 11.31 -1.89
CA SER A 56 -4.45 11.94 -3.21
C SER A 56 -3.10 11.78 -3.93
N HIS A 57 -2.11 11.07 -3.35
CA HIS A 57 -0.98 10.59 -4.16
C HIS A 57 -1.47 9.69 -5.31
N ARG A 58 -0.90 9.87 -6.50
CA ARG A 58 -1.16 8.98 -7.64
C ARG A 58 -0.10 7.90 -7.74
N LEU A 59 -0.55 6.66 -7.61
CA LEU A 59 0.26 5.46 -7.72
C LEU A 59 0.33 5.00 -9.17
N SER A 60 1.50 4.52 -9.60
CA SER A 60 1.62 3.72 -10.82
C SER A 60 1.51 2.24 -10.47
N LEU A 61 0.50 1.57 -11.02
CA LEU A 61 0.27 0.15 -10.82
C LEU A 61 1.07 -0.67 -11.84
N ALA A 62 1.31 -1.95 -11.52
CA ALA A 62 2.11 -2.85 -12.34
C ALA A 62 1.52 -3.11 -13.75
N ASN A 63 0.21 -2.93 -13.92
CA ASN A 63 -0.47 -3.02 -15.21
C ASN A 63 -0.40 -1.71 -16.03
N GLY A 64 0.33 -0.69 -15.55
CA GLY A 64 0.43 0.62 -16.17
C GLY A 64 -0.75 1.55 -15.87
N ALA A 65 -1.75 1.10 -15.11
CA ALA A 65 -2.84 1.96 -14.66
C ALA A 65 -2.38 2.94 -13.58
N GLN A 66 -3.13 4.04 -13.44
CA GLN A 66 -2.96 4.97 -12.34
C GLN A 66 -4.04 4.73 -11.30
N ALA A 67 -3.66 4.90 -10.03
CA ALA A 67 -4.60 4.82 -8.92
C ALA A 67 -4.39 5.99 -7.97
N GLU A 68 -5.46 6.53 -7.40
CA GLU A 68 -5.38 7.57 -6.38
C GLU A 68 -5.49 6.95 -5.00
N VAL A 69 -4.61 7.31 -4.07
CA VAL A 69 -4.76 6.92 -2.66
C VAL A 69 -5.96 7.66 -2.07
N VAL A 70 -6.96 6.92 -1.61
CA VAL A 70 -8.21 7.48 -1.04
C VAL A 70 -8.34 7.21 0.47
N GLY A 71 -7.50 6.34 1.03
CA GLY A 71 -7.50 6.07 2.46
C GLY A 71 -6.22 5.39 2.92
N ILE A 72 -5.82 5.69 4.16
CA ILE A 72 -4.69 5.07 4.83
C ILE A 72 -5.14 4.75 6.25
N GLU A 73 -5.03 3.49 6.63
CA GLU A 73 -5.29 3.02 7.98
C GLU A 73 -4.05 2.33 8.54
N THR A 74 -3.76 2.59 9.81
CA THR A 74 -2.66 1.94 10.52
C THR A 74 -3.21 1.01 11.58
N GLN A 75 -2.66 -0.19 11.65
CA GLN A 75 -2.96 -1.14 12.70
C GLN A 75 -1.67 -1.46 13.45
N ASP A 76 -1.59 -1.05 14.71
CA ASP A 76 -0.53 -1.47 15.62
C ASP A 76 -0.81 -2.88 16.15
N ALA A 77 0.23 -3.68 16.34
CA ALA A 77 0.11 -4.95 17.04
C ALA A 77 -0.19 -4.67 18.53
N ALA A 78 -1.00 -5.51 19.16
CA ALA A 78 -1.23 -5.39 20.60
C ALA A 78 0.12 -5.53 21.36
N PRO A 79 0.31 -4.86 22.51
CA PRO A 79 1.55 -4.95 23.27
C PRO A 79 1.92 -6.41 23.57
N GLY A 80 3.03 -6.88 23.01
CA GLY A 80 3.50 -8.28 23.16
C GLY A 80 3.03 -9.25 22.08
N GLU A 81 2.14 -8.84 21.17
CA GLU A 81 1.74 -9.60 19.99
C GLU A 81 2.49 -9.15 18.73
N ARG A 82 2.58 -10.04 17.73
CA ARG A 82 3.22 -9.77 16.44
C ARG A 82 2.31 -10.25 15.33
N PHE A 83 2.18 -9.46 14.27
CA PHE A 83 1.52 -9.95 13.06
C PHE A 83 2.41 -11.01 12.39
N THR A 84 1.80 -12.14 12.03
CA THR A 84 2.44 -13.13 11.14
C THR A 84 1.90 -12.89 9.74
N THR A 85 2.78 -12.45 8.84
CA THR A 85 2.49 -12.32 7.40
C THR A 85 3.14 -13.49 6.66
N TYR A 86 2.38 -14.24 5.85
CA TYR A 86 2.83 -15.42 5.10
C TYR A 86 3.31 -15.08 3.68
#